data_AF-A0AAE3YBR9-F1
#
_entry.id   AF-A0AAE3YBR9-F1
#
_cell.length_a   1.000
_cell.length_b   1.000
_cell.length_c   1.000
_cell.angle_alpha   90.00
_cell.angle_beta   90.00
_cell.angle_gamma   90.00
#
_symmetry.space_group_name_H-M   'P 1'
#
loop_
_entity.id
_entity.type
_entity.pdbx_description
1 polymer ?
#
loop_
_entity_poly.entity_id
_entity_poly.type
_entity_poly.pdbx_seq_one_letter_code
_entity_poly.pdbx_strand_id
1 'polypeptide(L)'
;MEFIIFVIFWACVFSLVFYKVKSGKVAKWAKLFRILTVVFSISFFAYWFIKKSAVAFVDNSVGLQVVNKLPQTLDFYLINVNKVQSNIILEPKHIGKIRPEYYRIEYLKMDTSDEYWIVGYLGKKNLVYFSQHSVPNKNIDQIVEVQNYINQSVKLSEAAKKQVDAYNYENTKLGIWISLDFLLLFLNLVLLLRKNKSH
;
A
#
# COMPACT_ATOMS: atom_id res chain seq x y z
N MET A 1 -3.11 6.79 -9.75
CA MET A 1 -3.89 6.64 -8.49
C MET A 1 -3.89 7.94 -7.70
N GLU A 2 -2.71 8.51 -7.42
CA GLU A 2 -2.57 9.81 -6.72
C GLU A 2 -3.43 10.92 -7.33
N PHE A 3 -3.43 11.05 -8.66
CA PHE A 3 -4.25 12.05 -9.35
C PHE A 3 -5.75 11.88 -9.07
N ILE A 4 -6.26 10.66 -9.03
CA ILE A 4 -7.70 10.42 -8.78
C ILE A 4 -8.05 10.75 -7.33
N ILE A 5 -7.18 10.37 -6.38
CA ILE A 5 -7.33 10.74 -4.96
C ILE A 5 -7.35 12.27 -4.83
N PHE A 6 -6.42 12.97 -5.49
CA PHE A 6 -6.38 14.42 -5.49
C PHE A 6 -7.63 15.07 -6.12
N VAL A 7 -8.19 14.50 -7.19
CA VAL A 7 -9.45 14.97 -7.79
C VAL A 7 -10.63 14.77 -6.83
N ILE A 8 -10.69 13.62 -6.14
CA ILE A 8 -11.71 13.34 -5.12
C ILE A 8 -11.59 14.35 -3.97
N PHE A 9 -10.38 14.61 -3.49
CA PHE A 9 -10.12 15.61 -2.46
C PHE A 9 -10.75 16.96 -2.80
N TRP A 10 -10.42 17.52 -3.97
CA TRP A 10 -10.96 18.81 -4.39
C TRP A 10 -12.46 18.77 -4.62
N ALA A 11 -12.99 17.70 -5.20
CA ALA A 11 -14.43 17.53 -5.35
C ALA A 11 -15.15 17.54 -3.99
N CYS A 12 -14.60 16.85 -2.98
CA CYS A 12 -15.12 16.85 -1.62
C CYS A 12 -15.01 18.22 -0.94
N VAL A 13 -13.92 18.98 -1.17
CA VAL A 13 -13.77 20.36 -0.69
C VAL A 13 -14.84 21.27 -1.32
N PHE A 14 -15.00 21.25 -2.65
CA PHE A 14 -16.04 22.03 -3.34
C PHE A 14 -17.45 21.62 -2.90
N SER A 15 -17.68 20.34 -2.68
CA SER A 15 -18.94 19.81 -2.13
C SER A 15 -19.27 20.41 -0.76
N LEU A 16 -18.27 20.65 0.09
CA LEU A 16 -18.47 21.35 1.37
C LEU A 16 -18.77 22.83 1.19
N VAL A 17 -18.09 23.52 0.26
CA VAL A 17 -18.37 24.93 -0.03
C VAL A 17 -19.82 25.09 -0.52
N PHE A 18 -20.28 24.20 -1.39
CA PHE A 18 -21.64 24.19 -1.92
C PHE A 18 -22.72 23.85 -0.90
N TYR A 19 -22.38 23.32 0.28
CA TYR A 19 -23.34 23.19 1.38
C TYR A 19 -23.92 24.54 1.81
N LYS A 20 -23.17 25.64 1.69
CA LYS A 20 -23.63 26.98 2.09
C LYS A 20 -24.67 27.58 1.13
N VAL A 21 -24.85 27.02 -0.07
CA VAL A 21 -25.80 27.53 -1.07
C VAL A 21 -27.20 27.01 -0.77
N LYS A 22 -28.05 27.85 -0.17
CA LYS A 22 -29.36 27.44 0.37
C LYS A 22 -30.58 27.76 -0.50
N SER A 23 -30.49 28.67 -1.47
CA SER A 23 -31.65 29.13 -2.26
C SER A 23 -31.35 29.31 -3.75
N GLY A 24 -32.41 29.25 -4.57
CA GLY A 24 -32.36 29.47 -6.02
C GLY A 24 -32.09 28.21 -6.87
N LYS A 25 -32.05 28.38 -8.19
CA LYS A 25 -31.75 27.28 -9.16
C LYS A 25 -30.36 26.67 -8.91
N VAL A 26 -29.40 27.48 -8.45
CA VAL A 26 -28.03 27.06 -8.11
C VAL A 26 -28.01 26.08 -6.94
N ALA A 27 -28.92 26.22 -5.95
CA ALA A 27 -28.99 25.31 -4.81
C ALA A 27 -29.36 23.87 -5.21
N LYS A 28 -30.20 23.70 -6.26
CA LYS A 28 -30.54 22.36 -6.79
C LYS A 28 -29.33 21.68 -7.42
N TRP A 29 -28.58 22.40 -8.26
CA TRP A 29 -27.35 21.92 -8.88
C TRP A 29 -26.25 21.63 -7.84
N ALA A 30 -26.09 22.51 -6.86
CA ALA A 30 -25.19 22.31 -5.73
C ALA A 30 -25.53 21.01 -4.98
N LYS A 31 -26.81 20.78 -4.64
CA LYS A 31 -27.23 19.54 -3.96
C LYS A 31 -26.95 18.29 -4.81
N LEU A 32 -27.23 18.34 -6.10
CA LEU A 32 -26.97 17.23 -7.02
C LEU A 32 -25.47 16.91 -7.09
N PHE A 33 -24.63 17.94 -7.27
CA PHE A 33 -23.17 17.79 -7.27
C PHE A 33 -22.68 17.10 -6.00
N ARG A 34 -23.12 17.56 -4.83
CA ARG A 34 -22.73 16.97 -3.53
C ARG A 34 -23.08 15.48 -3.43
N ILE A 35 -24.28 15.09 -3.89
CA ILE A 35 -24.70 13.68 -3.89
C ILE A 35 -23.81 12.86 -4.83
N LEU A 36 -23.58 13.35 -6.05
CA LEU A 36 -22.72 12.67 -7.03
C LEU A 36 -21.30 12.49 -6.51
N THR A 37 -20.71 13.53 -5.91
CA THR A 37 -19.37 13.47 -5.32
C THR A 37 -19.28 12.40 -4.24
N VAL A 38 -20.25 12.33 -3.32
CA VAL A 38 -20.25 11.35 -2.23
C VAL A 38 -20.41 9.93 -2.78
N VAL A 39 -21.38 9.70 -3.66
CA VAL A 39 -21.61 8.37 -4.26
C VAL A 39 -20.39 7.90 -5.04
N PHE A 40 -19.80 8.78 -5.86
CA PHE A 40 -18.59 8.48 -6.63
C PHE A 40 -17.41 8.14 -5.72
N SER A 41 -17.16 8.96 -4.68
CA SER A 41 -16.04 8.76 -3.76
C SER A 41 -16.18 7.45 -2.98
N ILE A 42 -17.38 7.15 -2.46
CA ILE A 42 -17.65 5.87 -1.77
C ILE A 42 -17.40 4.70 -2.71
N SER A 43 -17.92 4.77 -3.94
CA SER A 43 -17.76 3.70 -4.93
C SER A 43 -16.29 3.48 -5.29
N PHE A 44 -15.53 4.56 -5.49
CA PHE A 44 -14.12 4.50 -5.79
C PHE A 44 -13.32 3.86 -4.65
N PHE A 45 -13.52 4.34 -3.41
CA PHE A 45 -12.79 3.80 -2.26
C PHE A 45 -13.20 2.37 -1.93
N ALA A 46 -14.47 2.00 -2.11
CA ALA A 46 -14.92 0.61 -1.95
C ALA A 46 -14.25 -0.32 -2.97
N TYR A 47 -14.24 0.07 -4.25
CA TYR A 47 -13.53 -0.68 -5.30
C TYR A 47 -12.03 -0.81 -4.99
N TRP A 48 -11.39 0.30 -4.61
CA TRP A 48 -9.98 0.31 -4.28
C TRP A 48 -9.66 -0.57 -3.07
N PHE A 49 -10.48 -0.49 -2.02
CA PHE A 49 -10.32 -1.31 -0.81
C PHE A 49 -10.45 -2.79 -1.14
N ILE A 50 -11.45 -3.21 -1.92
CA ILE A 50 -11.59 -4.60 -2.35
C ILE A 50 -10.36 -5.04 -3.13
N LYS A 51 -9.90 -4.23 -4.10
CA LYS A 51 -8.71 -4.55 -4.91
C LYS A 51 -7.44 -4.69 -4.07
N LYS A 52 -7.30 -3.93 -2.98
CA LYS A 52 -6.14 -3.97 -2.08
C LYS A 52 -6.23 -5.06 -1.01
N SER A 53 -7.44 -5.37 -0.53
CA SER A 53 -7.68 -6.31 0.57
C SER A 53 -7.90 -7.75 0.10
N ALA A 54 -8.31 -7.95 -1.15
CA ALA A 54 -8.36 -9.28 -1.72
C ALA A 54 -6.93 -9.86 -1.73
N VAL A 55 -6.72 -10.88 -0.91
CA VAL A 55 -5.54 -11.74 -0.99
C VAL A 55 -5.63 -12.42 -2.34
N ALA A 56 -5.01 -11.82 -3.35
CA ALA A 56 -4.84 -12.48 -4.62
C ALA A 56 -3.93 -13.68 -4.35
N PHE A 57 -4.52 -14.87 -4.23
CA PHE A 57 -3.81 -16.07 -4.64
C PHE A 57 -3.41 -15.79 -6.09
N VAL A 58 -2.13 -15.50 -6.28
CA VAL A 58 -1.62 -15.17 -7.60
C VAL A 58 -1.37 -16.50 -8.28
N ASP A 59 -2.19 -16.83 -9.28
CA ASP A 59 -1.93 -18.00 -10.13
C ASP A 59 -0.52 -17.89 -10.73
N ASN A 60 0.20 -19.02 -10.77
CA ASN A 60 1.61 -19.10 -11.18
C ASN A 60 2.55 -18.23 -10.32
N SER A 61 2.40 -18.29 -9.00
CA SER A 61 3.33 -17.64 -8.06
C SER A 61 4.16 -18.65 -7.27
N VAL A 62 5.35 -18.20 -6.88
CA VAL A 62 6.23 -18.92 -5.95
C VAL A 62 5.79 -18.61 -4.53
N GLY A 63 5.47 -19.62 -3.73
CA GLY A 63 5.25 -19.44 -2.30
C GLY A 63 6.59 -19.20 -1.60
N LEU A 64 6.75 -18.06 -0.95
CA LEU A 64 7.90 -17.73 -0.11
C LEU A 64 7.47 -17.69 1.35
N GLN A 65 8.02 -18.57 2.18
CA GLN A 65 7.87 -18.53 3.62
C GLN A 65 9.09 -17.87 4.26
N VAL A 66 8.91 -16.72 4.90
CA VAL A 66 9.96 -16.06 5.68
C VAL A 66 9.74 -16.36 7.16
N VAL A 67 10.69 -17.03 7.79
CA VAL A 67 10.66 -17.42 9.20
C VAL A 67 11.65 -16.57 9.98
N ASN A 68 11.20 -15.90 11.03
CA ASN A 68 12.09 -15.15 11.91
C ASN A 68 12.56 -16.04 13.07
N LYS A 69 13.83 -16.44 13.06
CA LYS A 69 14.47 -17.22 14.13
C LYS A 69 15.31 -16.36 15.08
N LEU A 70 15.34 -15.03 14.86
CA LEU A 70 16.01 -14.10 15.76
C LEU A 70 15.16 -13.84 17.02
N PRO A 71 15.79 -13.54 18.16
CA PRO A 71 15.08 -13.30 19.42
C PRO A 71 14.26 -12.00 19.44
N GLN A 72 14.38 -11.16 18.42
CA GLN A 72 13.69 -9.87 18.31
C GLN A 72 12.71 -9.86 17.13
N THR A 73 11.62 -9.10 17.27
CA THR A 73 10.68 -8.89 16.15
C THR A 73 11.35 -8.01 15.11
N LEU A 74 11.40 -8.49 13.87
CA LEU A 74 11.92 -7.73 12.74
C LEU A 74 10.80 -7.35 11.78
N ASP A 75 10.96 -6.20 11.15
CA ASP A 75 10.09 -5.71 10.10
C ASP A 75 10.67 -6.11 8.74
N PHE A 76 9.98 -7.01 8.04
CA PHE A 76 10.47 -7.61 6.81
C PHE A 76 9.88 -6.98 5.57
N TYR A 77 10.75 -6.77 4.59
CA TYR A 77 10.43 -6.33 3.26
C TYR A 77 11.03 -7.29 2.25
N LEU A 78 10.30 -7.47 1.15
CA LEU A 78 10.74 -8.19 -0.02
C LEU A 78 10.98 -7.20 -1.15
N ILE A 79 11.94 -7.46 -2.01
CA ILE A 79 12.13 -6.72 -3.25
C ILE A 79 12.22 -7.73 -4.39
N ASN A 80 11.24 -7.72 -5.29
CA ASN A 80 11.32 -8.50 -6.53
C ASN A 80 12.17 -7.74 -7.55
N VAL A 81 13.09 -8.45 -8.22
CA VAL A 81 14.00 -7.87 -9.21
C VAL A 81 13.48 -8.22 -10.60
N ASN A 82 12.64 -7.34 -11.16
CA ASN A 82 12.03 -7.57 -12.47
C ASN A 82 12.97 -7.06 -13.57
N LYS A 83 13.20 -7.89 -14.60
CA LYS A 83 13.99 -7.51 -15.79
C LYS A 83 13.02 -7.24 -16.94
N VAL A 84 12.75 -5.97 -17.21
CA VAL A 84 11.85 -5.55 -18.31
C VAL A 84 12.66 -4.80 -19.36
N GLN A 85 12.76 -5.36 -20.57
CA GLN A 85 13.38 -4.72 -21.73
C GLN A 85 14.74 -4.07 -21.41
N SER A 86 15.65 -4.84 -20.79
CA SER A 86 16.99 -4.43 -20.33
C SER A 86 17.07 -3.47 -19.14
N ASN A 87 15.95 -3.00 -18.59
CA ASN A 87 15.93 -2.22 -17.36
C ASN A 87 15.61 -3.10 -16.13
N ILE A 88 16.28 -2.85 -15.01
CA ILE A 88 16.04 -3.53 -13.74
C ILE A 88 15.08 -2.70 -12.91
N ILE A 89 13.90 -3.23 -12.66
CA ILE A 89 12.88 -2.60 -11.83
C ILE A 89 12.84 -3.35 -10.49
N LEU A 90 13.10 -2.61 -9.41
CA LEU A 90 13.04 -3.12 -8.05
C LEU A 90 11.66 -2.83 -7.45
N GLU A 91 10.90 -3.88 -7.19
CA GLU A 91 9.54 -3.76 -6.66
C GLU A 91 9.50 -4.15 -5.18
N PRO A 92 9.50 -3.15 -4.26
CA PRO A 92 9.44 -3.40 -2.83
C PRO A 92 8.02 -3.79 -2.41
N LYS A 93 7.93 -4.75 -1.51
CA LYS A 93 6.70 -5.22 -0.87
C LYS A 93 6.95 -5.36 0.62
N HIS A 94 6.04 -4.83 1.43
CA HIS A 94 6.07 -5.05 2.87
C HIS A 94 5.45 -6.42 3.21
N ILE A 95 6.22 -7.29 3.86
CA ILE A 95 5.77 -8.61 4.33
C ILE A 95 5.09 -8.47 5.70
N GLY A 96 5.66 -7.60 6.53
CA GLY A 96 5.15 -7.31 7.86
C GLY A 96 6.18 -7.55 8.97
N LYS A 97 5.73 -7.28 10.19
CA LYS A 97 6.51 -7.51 11.40
C LYS A 97 6.35 -8.95 11.84
N ILE A 98 7.43 -9.73 11.75
CA ILE A 98 7.43 -11.15 12.08
C ILE A 98 8.08 -11.31 13.45
N ARG A 99 7.31 -11.87 14.40
CA ARG A 99 7.78 -12.15 15.77
C ARG A 99 8.78 -13.31 15.78
N PRO A 100 9.63 -13.42 16.81
CA PRO A 100 10.51 -14.57 17.00
C PRO A 100 9.73 -15.90 16.93
N GLU A 101 10.25 -16.87 16.18
CA GLU A 101 9.66 -18.19 15.94
C GLU A 101 8.34 -18.20 15.15
N TYR A 102 7.95 -17.07 14.57
CA TYR A 102 6.81 -17.00 13.64
C TYR A 102 7.28 -16.85 12.21
N TYR A 103 6.35 -17.10 11.29
CA TYR A 103 6.58 -16.96 9.86
C TYR A 103 5.46 -16.18 9.17
N ARG A 104 5.76 -15.70 7.97
CA ARG A 104 4.76 -15.23 7.02
C ARG A 104 5.01 -15.83 5.65
N ILE A 105 3.92 -16.10 4.94
CA ILE A 105 3.95 -16.61 3.58
C ILE A 105 3.57 -15.47 2.65
N GLU A 106 4.35 -15.30 1.60
CA GLU A 106 4.12 -14.35 0.52
C GLU A 106 4.14 -15.06 -0.81
N TYR A 107 3.20 -14.70 -1.68
CA TYR A 107 3.10 -15.24 -3.04
C TYR A 107 3.79 -14.28 -4.01
N LEU A 108 4.83 -14.78 -4.69
CA LEU A 108 5.68 -13.98 -5.56
C LEU A 108 5.38 -14.26 -7.01
N LYS A 109 4.91 -13.24 -7.72
CA LYS A 109 4.76 -13.31 -9.16
C LYS A 109 6.13 -13.13 -9.82
N MET A 110 6.64 -14.20 -10.41
CA MET A 110 8.01 -14.29 -10.94
C MET A 110 8.04 -14.37 -12.47
N ASP A 111 6.99 -13.92 -13.18
CA ASP A 111 6.90 -14.00 -14.64
C ASP A 111 8.10 -13.36 -15.36
N THR A 112 8.60 -12.24 -14.83
CA THR A 112 9.69 -11.42 -15.40
C THR A 112 10.88 -11.29 -14.46
N SER A 113 10.94 -12.12 -13.41
CA SER A 113 11.98 -12.10 -12.39
C SER A 113 12.44 -13.51 -12.05
N ASP A 114 13.74 -13.64 -11.79
CA ASP A 114 14.37 -14.88 -11.33
C ASP A 114 15.08 -14.66 -9.99
N GLU A 115 14.79 -13.55 -9.31
CA GLU A 115 15.53 -13.11 -8.13
C GLU A 115 14.70 -12.20 -7.24
N TYR A 116 14.80 -12.40 -5.92
CA TYR A 116 14.26 -11.49 -4.93
C TYR A 116 15.25 -11.23 -3.81
N TRP A 117 15.08 -10.10 -3.12
CA TRP A 117 15.84 -9.74 -1.94
C TRP A 117 14.94 -9.72 -0.72
N ILE A 118 15.45 -10.21 0.40
CA ILE A 118 14.80 -10.06 1.71
C ILE A 118 15.59 -9.05 2.52
N VAL A 119 14.87 -8.10 3.09
CA VAL A 119 15.42 -7.08 3.98
C VAL A 119 14.69 -7.16 5.32
N GLY A 120 15.44 -7.19 6.42
CA GLY A 120 14.91 -7.17 7.77
C GLY A 120 15.40 -5.95 8.54
N TYR A 121 14.46 -5.21 9.12
CA TYR A 121 14.73 -4.05 9.94
C TYR A 121 14.47 -4.33 11.41
N LEU A 122 15.39 -3.87 12.26
CA LEU A 122 15.15 -3.73 13.68
C LEU A 122 14.67 -2.29 13.96
N GLY A 123 13.40 -2.14 14.33
CA GLY A 123 12.79 -0.81 14.45
C GLY A 123 12.59 -0.13 13.09
N LYS A 124 12.65 1.21 13.04
CA LYS A 124 12.25 1.97 11.84
C LYS A 124 13.33 2.20 10.78
N LYS A 125 14.62 2.13 11.15
CA LYS A 125 15.72 2.58 10.27
C LYS A 125 16.95 1.66 10.27
N ASN A 126 17.02 0.70 11.20
CA ASN A 126 18.20 -0.14 11.35
C ASN A 126 18.03 -1.41 10.51
N LEU A 127 18.64 -1.45 9.32
CA LEU A 127 18.70 -2.65 8.50
C LEU A 127 19.70 -3.61 9.15
N VAL A 128 19.21 -4.76 9.58
CA VAL A 128 20.01 -5.77 10.30
C VAL A 128 20.09 -7.10 9.53
N TYR A 129 19.26 -7.25 8.51
CA TYR A 129 19.26 -8.42 7.65
C TYR A 129 19.10 -8.02 6.18
N PHE A 130 19.95 -8.57 5.32
CA PHE A 130 19.86 -8.51 3.87
C PHE A 130 20.39 -9.81 3.26
N SER A 131 19.57 -10.42 2.41
CA SER A 131 19.94 -11.60 1.63
C SER A 131 19.34 -11.55 0.23
N GLN A 132 20.12 -11.95 -0.76
CA GLN A 132 19.75 -12.09 -2.15
C GLN A 132 19.48 -13.57 -2.46
N HIS A 133 18.34 -13.86 -3.08
CA HIS A 133 17.91 -15.22 -3.41
C HIS A 133 17.56 -15.32 -4.89
N SER A 134 18.13 -16.31 -5.57
CA SER A 134 17.74 -16.67 -6.92
C SER A 134 16.59 -17.69 -6.90
N VAL A 135 15.74 -17.64 -7.93
CA VAL A 135 14.60 -18.53 -8.14
C VAL A 135 14.84 -19.33 -9.41
N PRO A 136 15.70 -20.37 -9.36
CA PRO A 136 16.00 -21.17 -10.54
C PRO A 136 14.80 -22.01 -11.01
N ASN A 137 13.93 -22.41 -10.09
CA ASN A 137 12.70 -23.15 -10.39
C ASN A 137 11.50 -22.45 -9.75
N LYS A 138 10.57 -21.99 -10.59
CA LYS A 138 9.38 -21.22 -10.19
C LYS A 138 8.23 -22.11 -9.71
N ASN A 139 8.39 -23.43 -9.76
CA ASN A 139 7.39 -24.41 -9.32
C ASN A 139 7.66 -24.95 -7.91
N ILE A 140 8.69 -24.44 -7.22
CA ILE A 140 9.08 -24.90 -5.88
C ILE A 140 8.94 -23.75 -4.90
N ASP A 141 8.19 -24.00 -3.83
CA ASP A 141 8.07 -23.08 -2.70
C ASP A 141 9.41 -22.95 -1.97
N GLN A 142 9.72 -21.72 -1.55
CA GLN A 142 10.97 -21.39 -0.88
C GLN A 142 10.73 -21.07 0.58
N ILE A 143 11.63 -21.54 1.44
CA ILE A 143 11.63 -21.22 2.87
C ILE A 143 12.94 -20.50 3.18
N VAL A 144 12.83 -19.30 3.76
CA VAL A 144 13.99 -18.52 4.21
C VAL A 144 13.91 -18.35 5.71
N GLU A 145 14.88 -18.93 6.41
CA GLU A 145 15.03 -18.80 7.85
C GLU A 145 16.05 -17.72 8.20
N VAL A 146 15.58 -16.70 8.91
CA VAL A 146 16.42 -15.59 9.35
C VAL A 146 16.94 -15.90 10.74
N GLN A 147 18.09 -16.56 10.80
CA GLN A 147 18.71 -17.03 12.04
C GLN A 147 19.73 -16.04 12.62
N ASN A 148 20.36 -15.23 11.76
CA ASN A 148 21.44 -14.33 12.14
C ASN A 148 21.26 -12.94 11.51
N TYR A 149 21.87 -11.92 12.12
CA TYR A 149 22.05 -10.63 11.48
C TYR A 149 23.10 -10.78 10.38
N ILE A 150 22.66 -10.68 9.12
CA ILE A 150 23.51 -10.88 7.94
C ILE A 150 23.30 -9.71 7.01
N ASN A 151 24.39 -9.16 6.47
CA ASN A 151 24.32 -8.30 5.30
C ASN A 151 25.20 -8.90 4.20
N GLN A 152 24.59 -9.67 3.30
CA GLN A 152 25.31 -10.40 2.26
C GLN A 152 26.08 -9.49 1.31
N SER A 153 25.60 -8.27 1.07
CA SER A 153 26.26 -7.30 0.18
C SER A 153 25.89 -5.88 0.58
N VAL A 154 26.89 -5.11 1.03
CA VAL A 154 26.71 -3.72 1.44
C VAL A 154 26.12 -2.88 0.31
N LYS A 155 26.63 -3.03 -0.91
CA LYS A 155 26.17 -2.29 -2.09
C LYS A 155 24.70 -2.56 -2.41
N LEU A 156 24.29 -3.83 -2.42
CA LEU A 156 22.89 -4.20 -2.72
C LEU A 156 21.96 -3.84 -1.57
N SER A 157 22.41 -3.98 -0.31
CA SER A 157 21.64 -3.59 0.86
C SER A 157 21.36 -2.08 0.90
N GLU A 158 22.27 -1.24 0.41
CA GLU A 158 22.05 0.21 0.33
C GLU A 158 21.03 0.56 -0.75
N ALA A 159 21.08 -0.11 -1.91
CA ALA A 159 20.06 0.03 -2.95
C ALA A 159 18.69 -0.43 -2.45
N ALA A 160 18.63 -1.58 -1.78
CA ALA A 160 17.43 -2.11 -1.15
C ALA A 160 16.86 -1.14 -0.12
N LYS A 161 17.72 -0.56 0.73
CA LYS A 161 17.31 0.44 1.72
C LYS A 161 16.68 1.67 1.07
N LYS A 162 17.31 2.24 0.04
CA LYS A 162 16.75 3.37 -0.72
C LYS A 162 15.37 3.05 -1.28
N GLN A 163 15.19 1.84 -1.80
CA GLN A 163 13.92 1.41 -2.38
C GLN A 163 12.83 1.23 -1.32
N VAL A 164 13.17 0.65 -0.16
CA VAL A 164 12.23 0.50 0.97
C VAL A 164 11.85 1.87 1.55
N ASP A 165 12.82 2.78 1.71
CA ASP A 165 12.56 4.13 2.22
C ASP A 165 11.64 4.92 1.28
N ALA A 166 11.87 4.86 -0.04
CA ALA A 166 10.99 5.48 -1.04
C ALA A 166 9.57 4.89 -1.00
N TYR A 167 9.46 3.57 -0.92
CA TYR A 167 8.17 2.88 -0.79
C TYR A 167 7.41 3.29 0.47
N ASN A 168 8.08 3.35 1.61
CA ASN A 168 7.48 3.79 2.88
C ASN A 168 7.05 5.26 2.81
N TYR A 169 7.84 6.12 2.17
CA TYR A 169 7.50 7.52 1.98
C TYR A 169 6.24 7.68 1.12
N GLU A 170 6.17 7.04 -0.05
CA GLU A 170 5.00 7.12 -0.93
C GLU A 170 3.75 6.53 -0.27
N ASN A 171 3.86 5.41 0.44
CA ASN A 171 2.73 4.86 1.21
C ASN A 171 2.26 5.79 2.33
N THR A 172 3.18 6.46 3.02
CA THR A 172 2.83 7.43 4.06
C THR A 172 2.11 8.63 3.45
N LYS A 173 2.65 9.19 2.36
CA LYS A 173 2.04 10.29 1.62
C LYS A 173 0.64 9.92 1.12
N LEU A 174 0.48 8.76 0.49
CA LEU A 174 -0.83 8.23 0.07
C LEU A 174 -1.78 8.05 1.25
N GLY A 175 -1.30 7.50 2.37
CA GLY A 175 -2.09 7.30 3.58
C GLY A 175 -2.63 8.62 4.15
N ILE A 176 -1.83 9.69 4.12
CA ILE A 176 -2.27 11.04 4.53
C ILE A 176 -3.42 11.52 3.63
N TRP A 177 -3.25 11.44 2.30
CA TRP A 177 -4.29 11.88 1.36
C TRP A 177 -5.60 11.10 1.51
N ILE A 178 -5.53 9.77 1.60
CA ILE A 178 -6.71 8.92 1.79
C ILE A 178 -7.41 9.24 3.11
N SER A 179 -6.65 9.47 4.19
CA SER A 179 -7.22 9.82 5.50
C SER A 179 -7.94 11.17 5.46
N LEU A 180 -7.37 12.17 4.78
CA LEU A 180 -8.00 13.47 4.57
C LEU A 180 -9.29 13.34 3.74
N ASP A 181 -9.28 12.54 2.69
CA ASP A 181 -10.47 12.28 1.88
C ASP A 181 -11.58 11.60 2.67
N PHE A 182 -11.26 10.60 3.50
CA PHE A 182 -12.25 9.97 4.36
C PHE A 182 -12.84 10.95 5.38
N LEU A 183 -12.04 11.86 5.93
CA LEU A 183 -12.55 12.91 6.82
C LEU A 183 -13.54 13.83 6.08
N LEU A 184 -13.19 14.28 4.88
CA LEU A 184 -14.05 15.15 4.07
C LEU A 184 -15.31 14.43 3.59
N LEU A 185 -15.18 13.16 3.21
CA LEU A 185 -16.28 12.31 2.79
C LEU A 185 -17.27 12.09 3.95
N PHE A 186 -16.76 11.76 5.13
CA PHE A 186 -17.55 11.64 6.35
C PHE A 186 -18.31 12.94 6.65
N LEU A 187 -17.63 14.08 6.61
CA LEU A 187 -18.27 15.38 6.85
C LEU A 187 -19.36 15.68 5.81
N ASN A 188 -19.09 15.43 4.52
CA ASN A 188 -20.07 15.61 3.46
C ASN A 188 -21.30 14.71 3.63
N LEU A 189 -21.09 13.45 4.01
CA LEU A 189 -22.13 12.46 4.27
C LEU A 189 -23.03 12.93 5.42
N VAL A 190 -22.44 13.29 6.57
CA VAL A 190 -23.18 13.79 7.74
C VAL A 190 -23.98 15.04 7.40
N LEU A 191 -23.39 16.00 6.66
CA LEU A 191 -24.08 17.22 6.27
C LEU A 191 -25.20 17.01 5.24
N LEU A 192 -25.13 15.94 4.42
CA LEU A 192 -26.23 15.57 3.51
C LEU A 192 -27.37 14.88 4.26
N LEU A 193 -27.05 14.04 5.26
CA LEU A 193 -28.02 13.29 6.04
C LEU A 193 -28.67 14.09 7.17
N ARG A 194 -28.03 15.18 7.62
CA ARG A 194 -28.57 16.06 8.66
C ARG A 194 -29.91 16.63 8.21
N LYS A 195 -31.00 16.24 8.86
CA LYS A 195 -32.32 16.88 8.70
C LYS A 195 -32.17 18.38 9.00
N ASN A 196 -32.61 19.22 8.08
CA ASN A 196 -32.83 20.63 8.39
C ASN A 196 -33.85 20.67 9.52
N LYS A 197 -33.47 21.20 10.69
CA LYS A 197 -34.46 21.73 11.62
C LYS A 197 -35.14 22.88 10.89
N SER A 198 -36.31 22.61 10.34
CA SER A 198 -37.28 23.62 9.94
C SER A 198 -37.58 24.43 11.20
N HIS A 199 -37.09 25.67 11.24
CA HIS A 199 -37.67 26.70 12.09
C HIS A 199 -38.70 27.43 11.24
#